data_AF-A0A5P9P8I5-F1
#
_entry.id   AF-A0A5P9P8I5-F1
#
_cell.length_a   1.000
_cell.length_b   1.000
_cell.length_c   1.000
_cell.angle_alpha   90.00
_cell.angle_beta   90.00
_cell.angle_gamma   90.00
#
_symmetry.space_group_name_H-M   'P 1'
#
loop_
_entity.id
_entity.type
_entity.pdbx_description
1 polymer ?
#
loop_
_entity_poly.entity_id
_entity_poly.type
_entity_poly.pdbx_seq_one_letter_code
_entity_poly.pdbx_strand_id
1 'polypeptide(L)' 'MSDRTDRLLAVLVILMALLVVAQTTVVPRNRLLSTIGIFSGSLAVVYGLMELLMTFDSTS' A
#
# COMPACT_ATOMS: atom_id res chain seq x y z
N MET A 1 3.34 17.14 13.07
CA MET A 1 4.33 16.11 12.69
C MET A 1 5.22 16.69 11.59
N SER A 2 6.48 16.30 11.46
CA SER A 2 7.35 16.83 10.39
C SER A 2 6.97 16.21 9.04
N ASP A 3 6.95 17.01 7.98
CA ASP A 3 6.63 16.64 6.60
C ASP A 3 7.46 15.42 6.10
N ARG A 4 8.68 15.27 6.62
CA ARG A 4 9.55 14.11 6.37
C ARG A 4 9.02 12.83 7.02
N THR A 5 8.42 12.94 8.20
CA THR A 5 7.85 11.82 8.94
C THR A 5 6.62 11.27 8.22
N ASP A 6 5.75 12.14 7.69
CA ASP A 6 4.57 11.70 6.92
C ASP A 6 4.97 11.01 5.61
N ARG A 7 5.98 11.54 4.89
CA ARG A 7 6.50 10.86 3.70
C ARG A 7 7.10 9.49 4.01
N LEU A 8 7.86 9.35 5.10
CA LEU A 8 8.40 8.05 5.52
C LEU A 8 7.29 7.07 5.92
N LEU A 9 6.23 7.56 6.56
CA LEU A 9 5.08 6.76 6.96
C LEU A 9 4.28 6.29 5.74
N ALA A 10 4.08 7.16 4.74
CA ALA A 10 3.45 6.79 3.47
C ALA A 10 4.25 5.69 2.73
N VAL A 11 5.58 5.81 2.67
CA VAL A 11 6.45 4.78 2.09
C VAL A 11 6.35 3.47 2.87
N LEU A 12 6.33 3.53 4.21
CA LEU A 12 6.18 2.35 5.06
C LEU A 12 4.85 1.62 4.81
N VAL A 13 3.75 2.36 4.65
CA VAL A 13 2.43 1.81 4.33
C VAL A 13 2.45 1.06 2.99
N ILE A 14 3.09 1.63 1.97
CA ILE A 14 3.24 0.99 0.65
C ILE A 14 4.06 -0.31 0.77
N LEU A 15 5.17 -0.28 1.49
CA LEU A 15 6.02 -1.47 1.71
C LEU A 15 5.28 -2.57 2.48
N MET A 16 4.49 -2.21 3.49
CA MET A 16 3.63 -3.14 4.24
C MET A 16 2.56 -3.77 3.34
N ALA A 17 1.91 -2.97 2.50
CA ALA A 17 0.93 -3.48 1.54
C ALA A 17 1.54 -4.51 0.59
N LEU A 18 2.73 -4.23 0.03
CA LEU A 18 3.46 -5.16 -0.83
C LEU A 18 3.84 -6.46 -0.10
N LEU A 19 4.27 -6.35 1.17
CA LEU A 19 4.60 -7.51 2.01
C LEU A 19 3.39 -8.42 2.23
N VAL A 20 2.22 -7.84 2.54
CA VAL A 20 0.97 -8.59 2.74
C VAL A 20 0.56 -9.31 1.45
N VAL A 21 0.62 -8.60 0.30
CA VAL A 21 0.34 -9.22 -1.00
C VAL A 21 1.30 -10.40 -1.25
N ALA A 22 2.61 -10.20 -1.06
CA ALA A 22 3.61 -11.25 -1.25
C ALA A 22 3.38 -12.47 -0.32
N GLN A 23 2.99 -12.23 0.93
CA GLN A 23 2.66 -13.30 1.89
C GLN A 23 1.43 -14.11 1.44
N THR A 24 0.40 -13.44 0.89
CA THR A 24 -0.82 -14.10 0.40
C THR A 24 -0.64 -14.85 -0.93
N THR A 25 0.42 -14.57 -1.69
CA THR A 25 0.72 -15.25 -2.96
C THR A 25 1.69 -16.42 -2.82
N VAL A 26 2.66 -16.35 -1.89
CA VAL A 26 3.68 -17.41 -1.71
C VAL A 26 3.13 -18.65 -1.00
N VAL A 27 2.13 -18.53 -0.12
CA VAL A 27 1.53 -19.66 0.61
C VAL A 27 0.00 -19.66 0.42
N PRO A 28 -0.52 -20.02 -0.77
CA PRO A 28 -1.96 -20.05 -1.01
C PRO A 28 -2.55 -21.32 -0.38
N ARG A 29 -2.71 -21.33 0.95
CA ARG A 29 -3.44 -22.41 1.63
C ARG A 29 -4.95 -22.35 1.32
N ASN A 30 -5.45 -21.20 0.88
CA ASN A 30 -6.84 -20.97 0.50
C ASN A 30 -6.93 -19.95 -0.66
N ARG A 31 -7.49 -20.34 -1.82
CA ARG A 31 -7.62 -19.47 -3.00
C ARG A 31 -8.39 -18.17 -2.72
N LEU A 32 -9.40 -18.23 -1.85
CA LEU A 32 -10.19 -17.05 -1.46
C LEU A 32 -9.31 -15.98 -0.77
N LEU A 33 -8.42 -16.40 0.13
CA LEU A 33 -7.51 -15.49 0.83
C LEU A 33 -6.50 -14.85 -0.11
N SER A 34 -6.02 -15.60 -1.12
CA SER A 34 -5.13 -15.05 -2.15
C SER A 34 -5.82 -13.99 -3.00
N THR A 35 -7.06 -14.24 -3.45
CA THR A 35 -7.84 -13.26 -4.21
C THR A 35 -8.15 -12.00 -3.40
N ILE A 36 -8.52 -12.16 -2.12
CA ILE A 36 -8.78 -11.03 -1.22
C ILE A 36 -7.50 -10.22 -0.98
N GLY A 37 -6.35 -10.89 -0.77
CA GLY A 37 -5.07 -10.22 -0.56
C GLY A 37 -4.62 -9.41 -1.78
N ILE A 38 -4.79 -9.96 -2.99
CA ILE A 38 -4.49 -9.24 -4.24
C ILE A 38 -5.45 -8.05 -4.40
N PHE A 39 -6.76 -8.25 -4.17
CA PHE A 39 -7.75 -7.20 -4.34
C PHE A 39 -7.53 -6.05 -3.34
N SER A 40 -7.39 -6.35 -2.05
CA SER A 40 -7.16 -5.31 -1.03
C SER A 40 -5.80 -4.64 -1.19
N GLY A 41 -4.76 -5.40 -1.54
CA GLY A 41 -3.44 -4.86 -1.81
C GLY A 41 -3.42 -3.92 -3.01
N SER A 42 -4.14 -4.26 -4.09
CA SER A 42 -4.27 -3.38 -5.25
C SER A 42 -4.97 -2.06 -4.91
N LEU A 43 -6.04 -2.10 -4.11
CA LEU A 43 -6.74 -0.92 -3.62
C LEU A 43 -5.85 -0.05 -2.72
N ALA A 44 -5.08 -0.67 -1.82
CA ALA A 44 -4.15 0.05 -0.94
C ALA A 44 -3.05 0.78 -1.73
N VAL A 45 -2.51 0.14 -2.78
CA VAL A 45 -1.51 0.77 -3.65
C VAL A 45 -2.11 1.97 -4.39
N VAL A 46 -3.30 1.83 -4.97
CA VAL A 46 -3.98 2.94 -5.68
C VAL A 46 -4.28 4.10 -4.72
N TYR A 47 -4.77 3.80 -3.52
CA TYR A 47 -5.05 4.82 -2.51
C TYR A 47 -3.78 5.57 -2.08
N GLY A 48 -2.70 4.84 -1.80
CA GLY A 48 -1.41 5.45 -1.47
C GLY A 48 -0.83 6.29 -2.61
N LEU A 49 -1.05 5.89 -3.86
CA LEU A 49 -0.61 6.66 -5.04
C LEU A 49 -1.38 7.98 -5.16
N MET A 50 -2.70 7.95 -4.95
CA MET A 50 -3.54 9.14 -4.99
C MET A 50 -3.16 10.12 -3.87
N GLU A 51 -2.94 9.61 -2.67
CA GLU A 51 -2.55 10.45 -1.52
C GLU A 51 -1.17 11.07 -1.72
N LEU A 52 -0.23 10.32 -2.33
CA LEU A 52 1.07 10.85 -2.71
C LEU A 52 0.94 11.97 -3.76
N LEU A 53 0.13 11.77 -4.80
CA LEU A 53 -0.11 12.78 -5.84
C LEU A 53 -0.75 14.05 -5.25
N MET A 54 -1.77 13.92 -4.41
CA MET A 54 -2.40 15.06 -3.74
C MET A 54 -1.42 15.80 -2.81
N THR A 55 -0.55 15.07 -2.13
CA THR A 55 0.49 15.68 -1.28
C THR A 55 1.50 16.46 -2.12
N PHE A 56 1.91 15.92 -3.27
CA PHE A 56 2.84 16.62 -4.16
C PHE A 56 2.21 17.82 -4.88
N ASP A 57 0.94 17.72 -5.28
CA ASP A 57 0.19 18.80 -5.95
C ASP A 57 -0.16 19.94 -4.98
N SER A 58 -0.44 19.65 -3.71
CA SER A 58 -0.68 20.68 -2.69
C SER A 58 0.58 21.41 -2.22
N THR A 59 1.78 20.97 -2.65
CA THR A 59 3.06 21.60 -2.31
C THR A 59 3.60 22.51 -3.44
N SER A 60 2.92 22.62 -4.59
CA SER A 60 3.25 23.55 -5.69
C SER A 60 2.41 24.83 -5.65
#